data_AF-A0A4C1SCI1-F1
#
_entry.id   AF-A0A4C1SCI1-F1
#
_cell.length_a   1.000
_cell.length_b   1.000
_cell.length_c   1.000
_cell.angle_alpha   90.00
_cell.angle_beta   90.00
_cell.angle_gamma   90.00
#
_symmetry.space_group_name_H-M   'P 1'
#
loop_
_entity.id
_entity.type
_entity.pdbx_description
1 polymer ?
#
loop_
_entity_poly.entity_id
_entity_poly.type
_entity_poly.pdbx_seq_one_letter_code
_entity_poly.pdbx_strand_id
1 'polypeptide(L)'
;MGKTIASIVHETCRVLWTELVPIHMPIPTEQRLKAIAEDFEATWNFPHCIGAIDGKHCEIKKKHLNLVRRVDATKKEIALSCKLWLTQKGNL
;
A
#
# COMPACT_ATOMS: atom_id res chain seq x y z
N MET A 1 -15.86 -37.61 -2.80
CA MET A 1 -14.90 -36.80 -3.59
C MET A 1 -14.51 -35.61 -2.71
N GLY A 2 -13.30 -35.58 -2.16
CA GLY A 2 -12.91 -34.58 -1.17
C GLY A 2 -12.58 -33.24 -1.82
N LYS A 3 -12.97 -32.12 -1.19
CA LYS A 3 -12.42 -30.81 -1.55
C LYS A 3 -10.94 -30.79 -1.15
N THR A 4 -10.09 -30.28 -2.02
CA THR A 4 -8.68 -30.07 -1.67
C THR A 4 -8.58 -28.91 -0.68
N ILE A 5 -7.56 -28.92 0.18
CA ILE A 5 -7.30 -27.82 1.14
C ILE A 5 -7.21 -26.48 0.41
N ALA A 6 -6.58 -26.44 -0.76
CA ALA A 6 -6.48 -25.25 -1.59
C ALA A 6 -7.87 -24.66 -1.94
N SER A 7 -8.83 -25.50 -2.32
CA SER A 7 -10.20 -25.05 -2.62
C SER A 7 -10.87 -24.42 -1.40
N ILE A 8 -10.68 -25.00 -0.22
CA ILE A 8 -11.26 -24.50 1.03
C ILE A 8 -10.68 -23.14 1.40
N VAL A 9 -9.35 -22.98 1.26
CA VAL A 9 -8.68 -21.70 1.51
C VAL A 9 -9.18 -20.63 0.55
N HIS A 10 -9.28 -20.94 -0.75
CA HIS A 10 -9.79 -19.99 -1.74
C HIS A 10 -11.24 -19.57 -1.48
N GLU A 11 -12.11 -20.52 -1.15
CA GLU A 11 -13.51 -20.25 -0.79
C GLU A 11 -13.59 -19.36 0.46
N THR A 12 -12.82 -19.69 1.50
CA THR A 12 -12.82 -18.94 2.76
C THR A 12 -12.31 -17.51 2.55
N CYS A 13 -11.17 -17.33 1.86
CA CYS A 13 -10.64 -16.00 1.56
C CYS A 13 -11.60 -15.17 0.71
N ARG A 14 -12.32 -15.81 -0.23
CA ARG A 14 -13.34 -15.13 -1.04
C ARG A 14 -14.46 -14.59 -0.15
N VAL A 15 -15.01 -15.41 0.73
CA VAL A 15 -16.10 -14.98 1.64
C VAL A 15 -15.60 -13.87 2.57
N LEU A 16 -14.41 -14.01 3.16
CA LEU A 16 -13.84 -12.94 3.98
C LEU A 16 -13.69 -11.63 3.20
N TRP A 17 -13.23 -11.70 1.95
CA TRP A 17 -13.11 -10.53 1.10
C TRP A 17 -14.47 -9.90 0.81
N THR A 18 -15.50 -10.68 0.45
CA THR A 18 -16.82 -10.13 0.11
C THR A 18 -17.51 -9.49 1.30
N GLU A 19 -17.41 -10.10 2.49
CA GLU A 19 -18.12 -9.62 3.67
C GLU A 19 -17.38 -8.51 4.41
N LEU A 20 -16.05 -8.59 4.52
CA LEU A 20 -15.27 -7.69 5.39
C LEU A 20 -14.76 -6.43 4.69
N VAL A 21 -14.50 -6.49 3.38
CA VAL A 21 -13.98 -5.32 2.63
C VAL A 21 -14.92 -4.12 2.71
N PRO A 22 -16.25 -4.25 2.54
CA PRO A 22 -17.16 -3.10 2.64
C PRO A 22 -17.17 -2.45 4.03
N ILE A 23 -16.92 -3.25 5.08
CA ILE A 23 -16.95 -2.80 6.48
C ILE A 23 -15.64 -2.10 6.85
N HIS A 24 -14.50 -2.65 6.44
CA HIS A 24 -13.18 -2.20 6.89
C HIS A 24 -12.41 -1.36 5.86
N MET A 25 -12.75 -1.45 4.58
CA MET A 25 -12.14 -0.68 3.49
C MET A 25 -13.20 0.01 2.63
N PRO A 26 -14.07 0.87 3.22
CA PRO A 26 -15.00 1.66 2.45
C PRO A 26 -14.25 2.62 1.52
N ILE A 27 -14.86 2.97 0.39
CA ILE A 27 -14.29 3.94 -0.56
C ILE A 27 -14.03 5.26 0.19
N PRO A 28 -12.77 5.72 0.27
CA PRO A 28 -12.45 6.93 0.99
C PRO A 28 -12.91 8.16 0.21
N THR A 29 -13.41 9.16 0.93
CA THR A 29 -13.69 10.50 0.38
C THR A 29 -12.40 11.25 0.05
N GLU A 30 -12.45 12.22 -0.85
CA GLU A 30 -11.30 13.08 -1.19
C GLU A 30 -10.70 13.77 0.05
N GLN A 31 -11.54 14.27 0.97
CA GLN A 31 -11.10 14.92 2.20
C GLN A 31 -10.31 13.96 3.08
N ARG A 32 -10.80 12.73 3.24
CA ARG A 32 -10.11 11.67 3.99
C ARG A 32 -8.78 11.29 3.34
N LEU A 33 -8.72 11.23 2.02
CA LEU A 33 -7.47 10.97 1.30
C LEU A 33 -6.45 12.10 1.51
N LYS A 34 -6.88 13.37 1.48
CA LYS A 34 -6.03 14.52 1.77
C LYS A 34 -5.49 14.49 3.20
N ALA A 35 -6.34 14.23 4.18
CA ALA A 35 -5.92 14.11 5.58
C ALA A 35 -4.87 13.01 5.78
N ILE A 36 -5.08 11.82 5.18
CA ILE A 36 -4.09 10.74 5.25
C ILE A 36 -2.79 11.17 4.58
N ALA A 37 -2.85 11.83 3.41
CA ALA A 37 -1.64 12.31 2.73
C ALA A 37 -0.86 13.33 3.57
N GLU A 38 -1.54 14.25 4.26
CA GLU A 38 -0.93 15.21 5.17
C GLU A 38 -0.30 14.52 6.38
N ASP A 39 -0.96 13.52 6.97
CA ASP A 39 -0.43 12.75 8.10
C ASP A 39 0.84 11.97 7.72
N PHE A 40 0.85 11.35 6.54
CA PHE A 40 2.02 10.66 6.01
C PHE A 40 3.17 11.63 5.69
N GLU A 41 2.86 12.82 5.19
CA GLU A 41 3.85 13.87 4.97
C GLU A 41 4.43 14.40 6.29
N ALA A 42 3.59 14.68 7.28
CA ALA A 42 4.04 15.15 8.58
C ALA A 42 4.91 14.12 9.32
N THR A 43 4.52 12.84 9.26
CA THR A 43 5.20 11.77 10.02
C THR A 43 6.46 11.25 9.32
N TRP A 44 6.41 11.11 7.98
CA TRP A 44 7.45 10.42 7.21
C TRP A 44 8.04 11.28 6.09
N ASN A 45 7.52 12.49 5.86
CA ASN A 45 7.86 13.38 4.75
C ASN A 45 7.62 12.71 3.38
N PHE A 46 6.50 11.99 3.27
CA PHE A 46 5.98 11.39 2.05
C PHE A 46 4.76 12.16 1.53
N PRO A 47 4.96 13.20 0.69
CA PRO A 47 3.84 13.96 0.14
C PRO A 47 2.96 13.07 -0.76
N HIS A 48 1.65 13.28 -0.69
CA HIS A 48 0.63 12.55 -1.47
C HIS A 48 0.54 11.04 -1.20
N CYS A 49 1.10 10.55 -0.09
CA CYS A 49 1.04 9.14 0.26
C CYS A 49 -0.22 8.83 1.08
N ILE A 50 -1.10 7.98 0.56
CA ILE A 50 -2.40 7.67 1.18
C ILE A 50 -2.43 6.31 1.89
N GLY A 51 -1.26 5.68 2.07
CA GLY A 51 -1.14 4.37 2.70
C GLY A 51 0.14 3.63 2.32
N ALA A 52 0.41 2.54 3.04
CA ALA A 52 1.46 1.57 2.75
C ALA A 52 0.86 0.16 2.83
N ILE A 53 1.05 -0.64 1.79
CA ILE A 53 0.58 -2.04 1.74
C ILE A 53 1.79 -2.94 1.86
N ASP A 54 1.93 -3.56 3.04
CA ASP A 54 2.98 -4.47 3.48
C ASP A 54 4.44 -4.00 3.28
N GLY A 55 5.24 -4.21 4.30
CA GLY A 55 6.62 -3.73 4.38
C GLY A 55 7.51 -4.51 3.42
N LYS A 56 7.73 -4.01 2.20
CA LYS A 56 8.91 -4.41 1.47
C LYS A 56 10.12 -4.05 2.34
N HIS A 57 10.86 -5.05 2.81
CA HIS A 57 12.06 -4.85 3.61
C HIS A 57 13.13 -4.19 2.74
N CYS A 58 13.12 -2.86 2.70
CA CYS A 58 14.15 -2.09 2.00
C CYS A 58 15.38 -2.04 2.89
N GLU A 59 16.34 -2.94 2.65
CA GLU A 59 17.65 -2.88 3.31
C GLU A 59 18.32 -1.52 3.04
N ILE A 60 18.39 -0.68 4.06
CA ILE A 60 19.17 0.57 3.99
C ILE A 60 20.65 0.21 4.12
N LYS A 61 21.29 -0.13 3.00
CA LYS A 61 22.76 -0.22 2.96
C LYS A 61 23.35 1.17 3.15
N LYS A 62 23.91 1.44 4.34
CA LYS A 62 24.78 2.60 4.60
C LYS A 62 25.99 2.50 3.67
N LYS A 63 26.00 3.25 2.58
CA LYS A 63 27.27 3.71 2.01
C LYS A 63 27.59 5.04 2.65
N HIS A 64 28.86 5.21 3.06
CA HIS A 64 29.33 6.42 3.70
C HIS A 64 28.89 7.65 2.89
N LEU A 65 28.28 8.60 3.62
CA LEU A 65 27.80 9.94 3.22
C LEU A 65 26.48 10.09 2.43
N ASN A 66 25.67 11.04 2.94
CA ASN A 66 24.42 11.63 2.45
C ASN A 66 23.11 10.84 2.67
N LEU A 67 22.76 10.67 3.95
CA LEU A 67 21.52 10.01 4.43
C LEU A 67 20.23 10.64 3.85
N VAL A 68 20.18 11.97 3.73
CA VAL A 68 18.98 12.71 3.30
C VAL A 68 18.58 12.38 1.85
N ARG A 69 19.55 12.41 0.91
CA ARG A 69 19.27 12.20 -0.53
C ARG A 69 18.79 10.79 -0.87
N ARG A 70 19.12 9.79 -0.04
CA ARG A 70 18.70 8.38 -0.24
C ARG A 70 17.28 8.14 0.25
N VAL A 71 16.86 8.76 1.37
CA VAL A 71 15.46 8.71 1.82
C VAL A 71 14.54 9.28 0.73
N ASP A 72 14.95 10.36 0.05
CA ASP A 72 14.20 10.95 -1.07
C ASP A 72 14.15 10.04 -2.31
N ALA A 73 15.20 9.24 -2.55
CA ALA A 73 15.22 8.26 -3.65
C ALA A 73 14.33 7.04 -3.37
N THR A 74 14.33 6.52 -2.13
CA THR A 74 13.44 5.43 -1.73
C THR A 74 11.98 5.89 -1.65
N LYS A 75 11.75 7.16 -1.25
CA LYS A 75 10.45 7.82 -1.35
C LYS A 75 9.90 7.80 -2.78
N LYS A 76 10.74 8.10 -3.77
CA LYS A 76 10.38 8.02 -5.19
C LYS A 76 10.03 6.60 -5.64
N GLU A 77 10.74 5.57 -5.19
CA GLU A 77 10.44 4.17 -5.54
C GLU A 77 9.11 3.67 -4.95
N ILE A 78 8.80 4.04 -3.69
CA ILE A 78 7.51 3.72 -3.05
C ILE A 78 6.37 4.49 -3.74
N ALA A 79 6.55 5.77 -4.01
CA ALA A 79 5.56 6.58 -4.72
C ALA A 79 5.32 6.07 -6.15
N LEU A 80 6.37 5.61 -6.85
CA LEU A 80 6.26 5.01 -8.17
C LEU A 80 5.50 3.68 -8.12
N SER A 81 5.70 2.87 -7.07
CA SER A 81 4.97 1.62 -6.87
C SER A 81 3.48 1.87 -6.62
N CYS A 82 3.12 2.88 -5.81
CA CYS A 82 1.73 3.30 -5.61
C CYS A 82 1.09 3.84 -6.91
N LYS A 83 1.83 4.65 -7.68
CA LYS A 83 1.35 5.17 -8.97
C LYS A 83 1.13 4.04 -9.98
N LEU A 84 2.04 3.07 -10.07
CA LEU A 84 1.92 1.91 -10.96
C LEU A 84 0.71 1.04 -10.61
N TRP A 85 0.40 0.87 -9.32
CA TRP A 85 -0.78 0.12 -8.86
C TRP A 85 -2.10 0.84 -9.19
N LEU A 86 -2.17 2.16 -8.98
CA LEU A 86 -3.34 2.97 -9.37
C LEU A 86 -3.59 2.95 -10.89
N THR A 87 -2.52 3.01 -11.70
CA THR A 87 -2.64 2.91 -13.17
C THR A 87 -3.08 1.51 -13.63
N GLN A 88 -2.70 0.44 -12.91
CA GLN A 88 -3.13 -0.93 -13.23
C GLN A 88 -4.59 -1.22 -12.84
N LYS A 89 -5.15 -0.52 -11.84
CA LYS A 89 -6.57 -0.61 -11.45
C LYS A 89 -7.50 0.26 -12.30
N GLY A 90 -7.00 1.30 -12.97
CA GLY A 90 -7.78 2.18 -13.86
C GLY A 90 -8.00 1.65 -15.27
N ASN A 91 -7.42 0.50 -15.62
CA ASN A 91 -7.54 -0.18 -16.91
C ASN A 91 -8.22 -1.56 -16.80
N LEU A 92 -8.99 -1.79 -15.73
CA LEU A 92 -9.88 -2.94 -15.54
C LEU A 92 -11.29 -2.45 -15.21
#